data_AF-A0A6J1PIH8-F1
#
_entry.id   AF-A0A6J1PIH8-F1
#
_cell.length_a   1.000
_cell.length_b   1.000
_cell.length_c   1.000
_cell.angle_alpha   90.00
_cell.angle_beta   90.00
_cell.angle_gamma   90.00
#
_symmetry.space_group_name_H-M   'P 1'
#
loop_
_entity.id
_entity.type
_entity.pdbx_description
1 polymer ?
#
loop_
_entity_poly.entity_id
_entity_poly.type
_entity_poly.pdbx_seq_one_letter_code
_entity_poly.pdbx_strand_id
1 'polypeptide(L)'
;MNFSMELSFYPDQQRAIISPDTACLLNVNETSLSQKNVTNNYCNVTCNNFEDQCVYTSNTFWSFVLMWSLAETSFITCLSISDAVCFRILGQGKQSKFGKQRLWAAIGCGVAACLSGYVVDLWSHDGIYQNYTPMLIVAFVFICVNLICCIKLEIPLEKGSTTILKDVFVLLKSKSIVIILCFVAFAGIVHTVKRNYLFWYLEDLAIATGYMNRIKLIEGLILIAQTFGEIVNLFFSGKIIKKLGYSYTIIFCFICHAIRWGLISLAPMP
;
A
#
# COMPACT_ATOMS: atom_id res chain seq x y z
N MET A 1 -7.03 -37.95 15.37
CA MET A 1 -8.14 -38.87 15.02
C MET A 1 -8.47 -38.62 13.57
N ASN A 2 -8.27 -39.61 12.69
CA ASN A 2 -8.63 -39.49 11.28
C ASN A 2 -10.14 -39.68 11.16
N PHE A 3 -10.87 -38.65 10.75
CA PHE A 3 -12.25 -38.80 10.29
C PHE A 3 -12.22 -39.07 8.78
N SER A 4 -12.65 -40.26 8.38
CA SER A 4 -12.99 -40.57 6.99
C SER A 4 -14.45 -40.19 6.77
N MET A 5 -14.73 -39.36 5.75
CA MET A 5 -16.09 -39.04 5.34
C MET A 5 -16.34 -39.60 3.94
N GLU A 6 -17.43 -40.33 3.76
CA GLU A 6 -17.86 -40.81 2.45
C GLU A 6 -18.50 -39.67 1.65
N LEU A 7 -17.90 -39.36 0.49
CA LEU A 7 -18.50 -38.50 -0.52
C LEU A 7 -19.27 -39.38 -1.51
N SER A 8 -20.59 -39.20 -1.59
CA SER A 8 -21.43 -39.88 -2.59
C SER A 8 -21.51 -39.02 -3.85
N PHE A 9 -21.01 -39.57 -4.97
CA PHE A 9 -21.08 -38.94 -6.29
C PHE A 9 -22.25 -39.53 -7.08
N TYR A 10 -23.20 -38.68 -7.50
CA TYR A 10 -24.20 -39.06 -8.48
C TYR A 10 -23.71 -38.68 -9.89
N PRO A 11 -23.52 -39.65 -10.79
CA PRO A 11 -22.89 -39.43 -12.09
C PRO A 11 -23.74 -38.59 -13.07
N ASP A 12 -25.01 -38.35 -12.76
CA ASP A 12 -25.97 -37.72 -13.69
C ASP A 12 -26.01 -36.17 -13.59
N GLN A 13 -25.34 -35.54 -12.61
CA GLN A 13 -25.45 -34.09 -12.39
C GLN A 13 -24.13 -33.31 -12.27
N GLN A 14 -22.96 -33.96 -12.33
CA GLN A 14 -21.65 -33.30 -12.12
C GLN A 14 -21.63 -32.34 -10.90
N ARG A 15 -22.38 -32.64 -9.84
CA ARG A 15 -22.39 -31.85 -8.60
C ARG A 15 -22.06 -32.74 -7.41
N ALA A 16 -21.06 -32.33 -6.65
CA ALA A 16 -20.81 -32.82 -5.30
C ALA A 16 -21.49 -31.87 -4.32
N ILE A 17 -22.33 -32.40 -3.42
CA ILE A 17 -22.93 -31.61 -2.33
C ILE A 17 -21.98 -31.71 -1.14
N ILE A 18 -21.29 -30.62 -0.85
CA ILE A 18 -20.42 -30.49 0.32
C ILE A 18 -21.28 -29.96 1.47
N SER A 19 -21.18 -30.56 2.67
CA SER A 19 -21.84 -30.07 3.87
C SER A 19 -21.42 -28.61 4.13
N PRO A 20 -22.33 -27.69 4.50
CA PRO A 20 -22.05 -26.25 4.60
C PRO A 20 -20.95 -25.88 5.62
N ASP A 21 -20.54 -26.82 6.47
CA ASP A 21 -19.57 -26.60 7.55
C ASP A 21 -18.11 -26.94 7.16
N THR A 22 -17.84 -27.32 5.91
CA THR A 22 -16.49 -27.73 5.48
C THR A 22 -16.09 -27.10 4.16
N ALA A 23 -15.02 -26.29 4.16
CA ALA A 23 -14.39 -25.77 2.96
C ALA A 23 -13.22 -26.68 2.55
N CYS A 24 -13.37 -27.52 1.51
CA CYS A 24 -12.21 -28.14 0.84
C CYS A 24 -11.92 -27.34 -0.44
N LEU A 25 -10.70 -26.78 -0.55
CA LEU A 25 -10.19 -26.19 -1.80
C LEU A 25 -9.81 -27.32 -2.76
N LEU A 26 -10.56 -27.46 -3.84
CA LEU A 26 -10.24 -28.40 -4.92
C LEU A 26 -9.23 -27.74 -5.87
N ASN A 27 -7.98 -28.20 -5.85
CA ASN A 27 -6.98 -27.78 -6.83
C ASN A 27 -7.20 -28.52 -8.16
N VAL A 28 -7.97 -27.92 -9.06
CA VAL A 28 -8.40 -28.53 -10.34
C VAL A 28 -7.20 -28.85 -11.27
N ASN A 29 -6.04 -28.23 -11.08
CA ASN A 29 -4.86 -28.51 -11.92
C ASN A 29 -4.24 -29.90 -11.68
N GLU A 30 -4.36 -30.47 -10.48
CA GLU A 30 -3.91 -31.85 -10.23
C GLU A 30 -4.92 -32.90 -10.72
N THR A 31 -6.19 -32.53 -10.93
CA THR A 31 -7.22 -33.46 -11.42
C THR A 31 -7.08 -33.83 -12.91
N SER A 32 -6.21 -33.14 -13.65
CA SER A 32 -5.96 -33.47 -15.06
C SER A 32 -5.14 -34.75 -15.28
N LEU A 33 -4.57 -35.33 -14.22
CA LEU A 33 -3.76 -36.55 -14.30
C LEU A 33 -4.55 -37.86 -14.10
N SER A 34 -5.84 -37.81 -13.79
CA SER A 34 -6.68 -39.01 -13.67
C SER A 34 -7.45 -39.32 -14.96
N GLN A 35 -6.76 -39.35 -16.10
CA GLN A 35 -7.37 -39.85 -17.34
C GLN A 35 -7.00 -41.30 -17.62
N LYS A 36 -8.07 -42.10 -17.75
CA LYS A 36 -8.18 -43.45 -18.33
C LYS A 36 -7.58 -44.60 -17.51
N ASN A 37 -8.38 -45.15 -16.60
CA ASN A 37 -8.86 -46.52 -16.78
C ASN A 37 -10.15 -46.77 -15.99
N VAL A 38 -11.15 -47.24 -16.72
CA VAL A 38 -12.48 -47.60 -16.23
C VAL A 38 -12.37 -48.89 -15.43
N THR A 39 -12.60 -48.78 -14.12
CA THR A 39 -13.49 -49.63 -13.28
C THR A 39 -13.19 -49.26 -11.84
N ASN A 40 -14.19 -48.79 -11.10
CA ASN A 40 -14.15 -48.27 -9.72
C ASN A 40 -13.66 -46.82 -9.54
N ASN A 41 -14.58 -45.86 -9.74
CA ASN A 41 -14.39 -44.47 -9.37
C ASN A 41 -14.51 -44.29 -7.85
N TYR A 42 -13.47 -44.65 -7.11
CA TYR A 42 -13.25 -44.11 -5.77
C TYR A 42 -12.18 -43.02 -5.90
N CYS A 43 -12.61 -41.76 -5.93
CA CYS A 43 -11.68 -40.65 -5.82
C CYS A 43 -11.38 -40.48 -4.32
N ASN A 44 -10.23 -40.99 -3.86
CA ASN A 44 -9.78 -40.77 -2.49
C ASN A 44 -9.33 -39.32 -2.33
N VAL A 45 -10.28 -38.45 -2.00
CA VAL A 45 -9.98 -37.08 -1.58
C VAL A 45 -9.44 -37.13 -0.16
N THR A 46 -8.13 -36.98 -0.02
CA THR A 46 -7.50 -36.73 1.28
C THR A 46 -7.63 -35.22 1.54
N CYS A 47 -8.70 -34.79 2.22
CA CYS A 47 -8.70 -33.45 2.80
C CYS A 47 -7.70 -33.52 3.96
N ASN A 48 -6.52 -32.92 3.77
CA ASN A 48 -5.61 -32.67 4.88
C ASN A 48 -6.39 -31.87 5.92
N ASN A 49 -6.34 -32.31 7.19
CA ASN A 49 -6.66 -31.41 8.29
C ASN A 49 -5.74 -30.21 8.13
N PHE A 50 -6.26 -29.10 7.62
CA PHE A 50 -5.74 -27.82 8.02
C PHE A 50 -6.00 -27.80 9.52
N GLU A 51 -5.00 -28.14 10.32
CA GLU A 51 -4.97 -27.58 11.66
C GLU A 51 -5.22 -26.09 11.43
N ASP A 52 -6.31 -25.57 11.97
CA ASP A 52 -6.53 -24.15 12.17
C ASP A 52 -5.39 -23.68 13.07
N GLN A 53 -4.17 -23.60 12.55
CA GLN A 53 -3.08 -22.88 13.14
C GLN A 53 -3.56 -21.45 13.13
N CYS A 54 -4.19 -21.08 14.25
CA CYS A 54 -4.68 -19.75 14.49
C CYS A 54 -3.47 -18.82 14.38
N VAL A 55 -3.30 -18.24 13.18
CA VAL A 55 -2.14 -17.39 12.85
C VAL A 55 -2.03 -16.24 13.85
N TYR A 56 -3.18 -15.76 14.34
CA TYR A 56 -3.31 -14.73 15.37
C TYR A 56 -2.86 -15.17 16.77
N THR A 57 -2.71 -16.46 17.04
CA THR A 57 -2.19 -16.98 18.32
C THR A 57 -0.67 -17.13 18.31
N SER A 58 -0.04 -17.09 17.13
CA SER A 58 1.41 -17.22 17.00
C SER A 58 2.16 -15.98 17.50
N ASN A 59 3.24 -16.19 18.25
CA ASN A 59 4.15 -15.12 18.67
C ASN A 59 4.83 -14.42 17.49
N THR A 60 5.04 -15.12 16.37
CA THR A 60 5.66 -14.54 15.16
C THR A 60 4.76 -13.48 14.53
N PHE A 61 3.44 -13.71 14.53
CA PHE A 61 2.45 -12.76 14.03
C PHE A 61 2.46 -11.47 14.85
N TRP A 62 2.36 -11.56 16.19
CA TRP A 62 2.38 -10.37 17.04
C TRP A 62 3.71 -9.61 16.98
N SER A 63 4.83 -10.32 16.86
CA SER A 63 6.15 -9.71 16.66
C SER A 63 6.20 -8.92 15.36
N PHE A 64 5.66 -9.49 14.27
CA PHE A 64 5.56 -8.81 12.98
C PHE A 64 4.66 -7.57 13.07
N VAL A 65 3.47 -7.67 13.69
CA VAL A 65 2.55 -6.55 13.89
C VAL A 65 3.22 -5.40 14.66
N LEU A 66 3.95 -5.71 15.73
CA LEU A 66 4.68 -4.72 16.51
C LEU A 66 5.80 -4.07 15.69
N MET A 67 6.63 -4.85 14.98
CA MET A 67 7.67 -4.30 14.13
C MET A 67 7.11 -3.42 13.01
N TRP A 68 6.04 -3.86 12.36
CA TRP A 68 5.39 -3.12 11.28
C TRP A 68 4.79 -1.79 11.77
N SER A 69 4.09 -1.82 12.90
CA SER A 69 3.51 -0.60 13.50
C SER A 69 4.58 0.41 13.91
N LEU A 70 5.69 -0.04 14.50
CA LEU A 70 6.83 0.81 14.84
C LEU A 70 7.50 1.39 13.59
N ALA A 71 7.66 0.59 12.53
CA ALA A 71 8.24 1.02 11.26
C ALA A 71 7.39 2.12 10.59
N GLU A 72 6.07 1.90 10.44
CA GLU A 72 5.16 2.90 9.86
C GLU A 72 5.11 4.20 10.68
N THR A 73 5.04 4.09 12.01
CA THR A 73 5.03 5.28 12.89
C THR A 73 6.31 6.10 12.77
N SER A 74 7.46 5.42 12.73
CA SER A 74 8.77 6.03 12.55
C SER A 74 8.88 6.70 11.19
N PHE A 75 8.39 6.05 10.13
CA PHE A 75 8.39 6.59 8.77
C PHE A 75 7.57 7.88 8.66
N ILE A 76 6.34 7.89 9.17
CA ILE A 76 5.46 9.08 9.12
C ILE A 76 6.04 10.23 9.94
N THR A 77 6.64 9.91 11.09
CA THR A 77 7.29 10.91 11.95
C THR A 77 8.54 11.50 11.28
N CYS A 78 9.38 10.66 10.68
CA CYS A 78 10.55 11.11 9.92
C CYS A 78 10.16 12.03 8.76
N LEU A 79 9.07 11.71 8.04
CA LEU A 79 8.56 12.56 6.97
C LEU A 79 8.15 13.96 7.49
N SER A 80 7.44 13.99 8.62
CA SER A 80 6.97 15.24 9.24
C SER A 80 8.14 16.11 9.74
N ILE A 81 9.14 15.49 10.36
CA ILE A 81 10.35 16.17 10.82
C ILE A 81 11.15 16.69 9.62
N SER A 82 11.30 15.90 8.56
CA SER A 82 11.99 16.29 7.34
C SER A 82 11.32 17.50 6.68
N ASP A 83 9.99 17.52 6.60
CA ASP A 83 9.25 18.68 6.07
C ASP A 83 9.47 19.92 6.94
N ALA A 84 9.44 19.79 8.27
CA ALA A 84 9.72 20.89 9.19
C ALA A 84 11.16 21.43 9.05
N VAL A 85 12.16 20.54 9.00
CA VAL A 85 13.57 20.92 8.78
C VAL A 85 13.73 21.61 7.43
N CYS A 86 13.07 21.11 6.38
CA CYS A 86 13.09 21.74 5.06
C CYS A 86 12.54 23.17 5.11
N PHE A 87 11.38 23.40 5.76
CA PHE A 87 10.83 24.75 5.90
C PHE A 87 11.77 25.68 6.68
N ARG A 88 12.48 25.16 7.67
CA ARG A 88 13.48 25.92 8.44
C ARG A 88 14.69 26.31 7.59
N ILE A 89 15.27 25.38 6.84
CA ILE A 89 16.42 25.64 5.95
C ILE A 89 16.07 26.64 4.84
N LEU A 90 14.84 26.56 4.31
CA LEU A 90 14.41 27.43 3.21
C LEU A 90 14.31 28.91 3.60
N GLY A 91 14.02 29.18 4.88
CA GLY A 91 13.87 30.52 5.45
C GLY A 91 12.59 31.25 5.04
N GLN A 92 12.32 32.38 5.69
CA GLN A 92 11.14 33.20 5.43
C GLN A 92 11.15 33.76 3.99
N GLY A 93 9.98 33.82 3.35
CA GLY A 93 9.79 34.36 2.00
C GLY A 93 10.13 33.42 0.84
N LYS A 94 10.76 32.26 1.08
CA LYS A 94 11.10 31.28 0.03
C LYS A 94 10.23 30.01 0.04
N GLN A 95 9.11 30.01 0.77
CA GLN A 95 8.18 28.87 0.89
C GLN A 95 7.68 28.32 -0.46
N SER A 96 7.62 29.15 -1.50
CA SER A 96 7.28 28.72 -2.87
C SER A 96 8.27 27.70 -3.46
N LYS A 97 9.50 27.61 -2.92
CA LYS A 97 10.50 26.60 -3.33
C LYS A 97 10.26 25.23 -2.68
N PHE A 98 9.44 25.13 -1.63
CA PHE A 98 9.12 23.86 -0.97
C PHE A 98 8.47 22.87 -1.94
N GLY A 99 7.59 23.35 -2.82
CA GLY A 99 6.97 22.53 -3.86
C GLY A 99 8.00 21.87 -4.79
N LYS A 100 9.16 22.51 -5.04
CA LYS A 100 10.26 21.92 -5.82
C LYS A 100 10.99 20.81 -5.05
N GLN A 101 11.14 20.94 -3.73
CA GLN A 101 11.69 19.87 -2.91
C GLN A 101 10.74 18.67 -2.90
N ARG A 102 9.43 18.93 -2.74
CA ARG A 102 8.40 17.90 -2.77
C ARG A 102 8.32 17.18 -4.11
N LEU A 103 8.57 17.90 -5.21
CA LEU A 103 8.65 17.33 -6.56
C LEU A 103 9.72 16.22 -6.65
N TRP A 104 10.93 16.48 -6.15
CA TRP A 104 12.00 15.46 -6.12
C TRP A 104 11.65 14.28 -5.23
N ALA A 105 10.96 14.50 -4.12
CA ALA A 105 10.45 13.42 -3.27
C ALA A 105 9.41 12.54 -4.01
N ALA A 106 8.50 13.15 -4.78
CA ALA A 106 7.52 12.42 -5.58
C ALA A 106 8.18 11.59 -6.70
N ILE A 107 9.18 12.16 -7.39
CA ILE A 107 9.99 11.44 -8.39
C ILE A 107 10.69 10.24 -7.76
N GLY A 108 11.33 10.44 -6.61
CA GLY A 108 12.01 9.36 -5.88
C GLY A 108 11.06 8.24 -5.48
N CYS A 109 9.87 8.57 -4.99
CA CYS A 109 8.84 7.60 -4.62
C CYS A 109 8.40 6.74 -5.82
N GLY A 110 8.13 7.36 -6.98
CA GLY A 110 7.76 6.65 -8.19
C GLY A 110 8.88 5.73 -8.69
N VAL A 111 10.11 6.25 -8.83
CA VAL A 111 11.26 5.45 -9.28
C VAL A 111 11.53 4.29 -8.34
N ALA A 112 11.48 4.52 -7.02
CA ALA A 112 11.68 3.47 -6.03
C ALA A 112 10.61 2.36 -6.12
N ALA A 113 9.34 2.73 -6.31
CA ALA A 113 8.24 1.77 -6.43
C ALA A 113 8.38 0.84 -7.65
N CYS A 114 8.76 1.41 -8.81
CA CYS A 114 8.99 0.60 -10.01
C CYS A 114 10.25 -0.24 -9.91
N LEU A 115 11.33 0.31 -9.36
CA LEU A 115 12.57 -0.44 -9.12
C LEU A 115 12.32 -1.62 -8.17
N SER A 116 11.58 -1.42 -7.08
CA SER A 116 11.26 -2.50 -6.15
C SER A 116 10.39 -3.57 -6.81
N GLY A 117 9.39 -3.19 -7.60
CA GLY A 117 8.54 -4.14 -8.32
C GLY A 117 9.32 -4.95 -9.34
N TYR A 118 10.18 -4.29 -10.12
CA TYR A 118 11.04 -4.93 -11.12
C TYR A 118 12.03 -5.93 -10.48
N VAL A 119 12.67 -5.54 -9.39
CA VAL A 119 13.65 -6.39 -8.69
C VAL A 119 12.99 -7.64 -8.11
N VAL A 120 11.78 -7.52 -7.54
CA VAL A 120 11.03 -8.68 -7.00
C VAL A 120 10.59 -9.62 -8.12
N ASP A 121 10.07 -9.10 -9.23
CA ASP A 121 9.60 -9.91 -10.37
C ASP A 121 10.76 -10.60 -11.11
N LEU A 122 11.95 -10.00 -11.15
CA LEU A 122 13.13 -10.60 -11.79
C LEU A 122 13.70 -11.77 -10.98
N TRP A 123 13.68 -11.68 -9.65
CA TRP A 123 14.21 -12.71 -8.76
C TRP A 123 13.21 -13.81 -8.43
N SER A 124 11.91 -13.56 -8.56
CA SER A 124 10.85 -14.53 -8.25
C SER A 124 10.48 -15.42 -9.45
N HIS A 125 11.37 -15.57 -10.44
CA HIS A 125 11.04 -16.10 -11.76
C HIS A 125 10.48 -17.53 -11.79
N ASP A 126 10.62 -18.31 -10.70
CA ASP A 126 10.26 -19.74 -10.64
C ASP A 126 9.33 -20.13 -9.45
N GLY A 127 8.68 -19.18 -8.76
CA GLY A 127 7.86 -19.49 -7.57
C GLY A 127 6.48 -18.82 -7.55
N ILE A 128 5.46 -19.55 -7.08
CA ILE A 128 4.14 -18.98 -6.72
C ILE A 128 4.28 -17.99 -5.54
N TYR A 129 5.31 -18.20 -4.71
CA TYR A 129 5.67 -17.31 -3.60
C TYR A 129 6.73 -16.30 -4.04
N GLN A 130 6.42 -15.02 -3.86
CA GLN A 130 7.34 -13.94 -4.19
C GLN A 130 8.43 -13.79 -3.13
N ASN A 131 9.67 -13.73 -3.59
CA ASN A 131 10.82 -13.51 -2.73
C ASN A 131 11.05 -12.00 -2.58
N TYR A 132 10.77 -11.47 -1.37
CA TYR A 132 10.96 -10.05 -1.04
C TYR A 132 12.38 -9.70 -0.58
N THR A 133 13.23 -10.70 -0.32
CA THR A 133 14.65 -10.54 0.06
C THR A 133 15.44 -9.55 -0.83
N PRO A 134 15.39 -9.60 -2.18
CA PRO A 134 16.15 -8.68 -3.02
C PRO A 134 15.68 -7.22 -2.87
N MET A 135 14.39 -6.98 -2.63
CA MET A 135 13.89 -5.64 -2.31
C MET A 135 14.46 -5.12 -0.99
N LEU A 136 14.59 -5.98 0.04
CA LEU A 136 15.15 -5.60 1.34
C LEU A 136 16.62 -5.16 1.22
N ILE A 137 17.40 -5.81 0.38
CA ILE A 137 18.80 -5.44 0.11
C ILE A 137 18.86 -4.04 -0.53
N VAL A 138 18.04 -3.79 -1.55
CA VAL A 138 17.96 -2.48 -2.21
C VAL A 138 17.53 -1.39 -1.21
N ALA A 139 16.50 -1.65 -0.40
CA ALA A 139 16.04 -0.72 0.63
C ALA A 139 17.15 -0.41 1.65
N PHE A 140 17.90 -1.42 2.09
CA PHE A 140 19.01 -1.24 3.02
C PHE A 140 20.11 -0.32 2.46
N VAL A 141 20.45 -0.48 1.17
CA VAL A 141 21.42 0.41 0.49
C VAL A 141 20.92 1.85 0.49
N PHE A 142 19.65 2.09 0.13
CA PHE A 142 19.09 3.44 0.14
C PHE A 142 19.05 4.07 1.55
N ILE A 143 18.74 3.28 2.58
CA ILE A 143 18.75 3.73 3.97
C ILE A 143 20.18 4.12 4.39
N CYS A 144 21.20 3.34 4.04
CA CYS A 144 22.60 3.67 4.34
C CYS A 144 23.02 4.99 3.67
N VAL A 145 22.67 5.17 2.40
CA VAL A 145 22.94 6.42 1.67
C VAL A 145 22.21 7.60 2.32
N ASN A 146 20.94 7.41 2.70
CA ASN A 146 20.17 8.45 3.41
C ASN A 146 20.83 8.84 4.74
N LEU A 147 21.28 7.86 5.53
CA LEU A 147 21.97 8.10 6.80
C LEU A 147 23.24 8.94 6.61
N ILE A 148 24.06 8.60 5.61
CA ILE A 148 25.27 9.36 5.27
C ILE A 148 24.93 10.81 4.91
N CYS A 149 23.87 11.02 4.14
CA CYS A 149 23.40 12.37 3.79
C CYS A 149 22.90 13.14 5.01
N CYS A 150 22.14 12.49 5.90
CA CYS A 150 21.64 13.10 7.13
C CYS A 150 22.76 13.54 8.08
N ILE A 151 23.84 12.75 8.20
CA ILE A 151 25.01 13.11 9.02
C ILE A 151 25.69 14.38 8.51
N LYS A 152 25.68 14.62 7.18
CA LYS A 152 26.27 15.81 6.56
C LYS A 152 25.36 17.04 6.59
N LEU A 153 24.10 16.89 6.99
CA LEU A 153 23.13 17.98 6.96
C LEU A 153 23.33 18.88 8.18
N GLU A 154 23.85 20.09 7.95
CA GLU A 154 23.98 21.10 8.99
C GLU A 154 22.64 21.81 9.19
N ILE A 155 22.05 21.66 10.39
CA ILE A 155 20.76 22.26 10.72
C ILE A 155 21.01 23.49 11.60
N PRO A 156 20.49 24.69 11.23
CA PRO A 156 20.59 25.85 12.10
C PRO A 156 19.84 25.57 13.42
N LEU A 157 20.58 25.53 14.52
CA LEU A 157 20.03 25.32 15.86
C LEU A 157 19.28 26.59 16.30
N GLU A 158 17.99 26.46 16.63
CA GLU A 158 17.28 27.48 17.41
C GLU A 158 16.89 26.91 18.77
N LYS A 159 16.76 27.81 19.76
CA LYS A 159 16.29 27.47 21.10
C LYS A 159 14.85 27.00 21.00
N GLY A 160 14.59 25.75 21.38
CA GLY A 160 13.24 25.19 21.40
C GLY A 160 12.30 25.95 22.34
N SER A 161 11.01 25.98 22.01
CA SER A 161 9.97 26.46 22.92
C SER A 161 9.85 25.51 24.11
N THR A 162 9.90 26.04 25.33
CA THR A 162 9.71 25.26 26.56
C THR A 162 8.23 24.87 26.79
N THR A 163 7.30 25.29 25.92
CA THR A 163 5.85 25.09 26.08
C THR A 163 5.14 24.58 24.82
N ILE A 164 5.68 23.55 24.16
CA ILE A 164 5.15 22.97 22.90
C ILE A 164 3.65 22.66 22.98
N LEU A 165 3.18 22.00 24.05
CA LEU A 165 1.77 21.62 24.19
C LEU A 165 0.83 22.84 24.29
N LYS A 166 1.29 23.91 24.93
CA LYS A 166 0.53 25.16 25.03
C LYS A 166 0.41 25.81 23.66
N ASP A 167 1.48 25.80 22.87
CA ASP A 167 1.50 26.37 21.52
C ASP A 167 0.54 25.61 20.58
N VAL A 168 0.51 24.27 20.68
CA VAL A 168 -0.46 23.42 19.95
C VAL A 168 -1.89 23.75 20.36
N PHE A 169 -2.17 23.89 21.66
CA PHE A 169 -3.53 24.23 22.13
C PHE A 169 -3.98 25.61 21.66
N VAL A 170 -3.06 26.58 21.59
CA VAL A 170 -3.34 27.92 21.04
C VAL A 170 -3.71 27.84 19.57
N LEU A 171 -2.99 27.03 18.78
CA LEU A 171 -3.32 26.79 17.36
C LEU A 171 -4.69 26.14 17.19
N LEU A 172 -5.02 25.14 18.01
CA LEU A 172 -6.31 24.45 17.98
C LEU A 172 -7.50 25.35 18.38
N LYS A 173 -7.26 26.49 19.03
CA LYS A 173 -8.32 27.46 19.33
C LYS A 173 -8.82 28.22 18.09
N SER A 174 -8.03 28.23 17.00
CA SER A 174 -8.42 28.87 15.75
C SER A 174 -9.42 28.01 14.97
N LYS A 175 -10.63 28.54 14.75
CA LYS A 175 -11.69 27.86 13.99
C LYS A 175 -11.23 27.40 12.60
N SER A 176 -10.43 28.21 11.91
CA SER A 176 -9.93 27.88 10.58
C SER A 176 -8.97 26.69 10.58
N ILE A 177 -8.11 26.58 11.60
CA ILE A 177 -7.16 25.47 11.74
C ILE A 177 -7.90 24.17 12.03
N VAL A 178 -8.89 24.20 12.92
CA VAL A 178 -9.70 23.01 13.24
C VAL A 178 -10.45 22.48 12.02
N ILE A 179 -11.04 23.36 11.21
CA ILE A 179 -11.74 22.96 9.97
C ILE A 179 -10.77 22.27 9.00
N ILE A 180 -9.58 22.84 8.82
CA ILE A 180 -8.55 22.24 7.96
C ILE A 180 -8.08 20.89 8.52
N LEU A 181 -7.90 20.77 9.84
CA LEU A 181 -7.47 19.54 10.50
C LEU A 181 -8.49 18.41 10.31
N CYS A 182 -9.78 18.69 10.53
CA CYS A 182 -10.85 17.71 10.30
C CYS A 182 -10.87 17.23 8.85
N PHE A 183 -10.66 18.14 7.90
CA PHE A 183 -10.61 17.79 6.49
C PHE A 183 -9.41 16.90 6.16
N VAL A 184 -8.21 17.27 6.61
CA VAL A 184 -7.00 16.47 6.38
C VAL A 184 -7.12 15.09 7.03
N ALA A 185 -7.77 15.00 8.19
CA ALA A 185 -8.06 13.72 8.84
C ALA A 185 -8.98 12.84 7.99
N PHE A 186 -10.09 13.39 7.48
CA PHE A 186 -11.00 12.65 6.59
C PHE A 186 -10.29 12.20 5.31
N ALA A 187 -9.56 13.10 4.64
CA ALA A 187 -8.78 12.77 3.46
C ALA A 187 -7.70 11.70 3.74
N GLY A 188 -7.11 11.72 4.94
CA GLY A 188 -6.12 10.72 5.39
C GLY A 188 -6.71 9.33 5.59
N ILE A 189 -7.90 9.23 6.19
CA ILE A 189 -8.64 7.95 6.34
C ILE A 189 -8.89 7.35 4.95
N VAL A 190 -9.46 8.17 4.08
CA VAL A 190 -9.83 7.80 2.71
C VAL A 190 -8.60 7.40 1.89
N HIS A 191 -7.49 8.13 2.03
CA HIS A 191 -6.20 7.77 1.42
C HIS A 191 -5.68 6.42 1.92
N THR A 192 -5.84 6.13 3.21
CA THR A 192 -5.39 4.87 3.83
C THR A 192 -6.22 3.68 3.35
N VAL A 193 -7.53 3.83 3.22
CA VAL A 193 -8.41 2.80 2.64
C VAL A 193 -7.93 2.44 1.23
N LYS A 194 -7.72 3.43 0.36
CA LYS A 194 -7.16 3.20 -0.98
C LYS A 194 -5.83 2.45 -0.93
N ARG A 195 -4.90 2.88 -0.07
CA ARG A 195 -3.56 2.27 0.03
C ARG A 195 -3.63 0.78 0.40
N ASN A 196 -4.51 0.40 1.32
CA ASN A 196 -4.62 -1.00 1.76
C ASN A 196 -5.32 -1.89 0.72
N TYR A 197 -6.45 -1.44 0.18
CA TYR A 197 -7.26 -2.28 -0.70
C TYR A 197 -6.83 -2.29 -2.17
N LEU A 198 -6.09 -1.26 -2.63
CA LEU A 198 -5.68 -1.17 -4.03
C LEU A 198 -4.76 -2.35 -4.44
N PHE A 199 -3.79 -2.70 -3.60
CA PHE A 199 -2.86 -3.79 -3.91
C PHE A 199 -3.57 -5.15 -3.85
N TRP A 200 -4.39 -5.38 -2.83
CA TRP A 200 -5.21 -6.61 -2.76
C TRP A 200 -6.11 -6.78 -3.97
N TYR A 201 -6.80 -5.71 -4.38
CA TYR A 201 -7.63 -5.72 -5.58
C TYR A 201 -6.83 -6.07 -6.85
N LEU A 202 -5.61 -5.54 -6.98
CA LEU A 202 -4.75 -5.83 -8.13
C LEU A 202 -4.27 -7.28 -8.13
N GLU A 203 -3.95 -7.82 -6.96
CA GLU A 203 -3.58 -9.24 -6.82
C GLU A 203 -4.77 -10.14 -7.19
N ASP A 204 -5.98 -9.87 -6.69
CA ASP A 204 -7.18 -10.64 -7.04
C ASP A 204 -7.47 -10.60 -8.55
N LEU A 205 -7.34 -9.43 -9.18
CA LEU A 205 -7.51 -9.26 -10.62
C LEU A 205 -6.42 -10.03 -11.42
N ALA A 206 -5.20 -10.06 -10.92
CA ALA A 206 -4.10 -10.78 -11.57
C ALA A 206 -4.26 -12.31 -11.48
N ILE A 207 -4.91 -12.82 -10.42
CA ILE A 207 -5.33 -14.23 -10.32
C ILE A 207 -6.36 -14.54 -11.41
N ALA A 208 -7.39 -13.70 -11.53
CA ALA A 208 -8.46 -13.90 -12.51
C ALA A 208 -7.97 -13.82 -13.97
N THR A 209 -6.94 -13.02 -14.24
CA THR A 209 -6.42 -12.77 -15.60
C THR A 209 -5.16 -13.57 -15.96
N GLY A 210 -4.55 -14.27 -15.00
CA GLY A 210 -3.36 -15.11 -15.22
C GLY A 210 -2.03 -14.36 -15.29
N TYR A 211 -1.95 -13.10 -14.85
CA TYR A 211 -0.75 -12.26 -14.93
C TYR A 211 0.07 -12.20 -13.64
N MET A 212 -0.05 -13.20 -12.76
CA MET A 212 0.61 -13.21 -11.44
C MET A 212 2.14 -13.09 -11.46
N ASN A 213 2.81 -13.56 -12.52
CA ASN A 213 4.28 -13.49 -12.65
C ASN A 213 4.82 -12.05 -12.80
N ARG A 214 3.96 -11.06 -13.09
CA ARG A 214 4.37 -9.66 -13.30
C ARG A 214 3.62 -8.67 -12.41
N ILE A 215 2.98 -9.16 -11.35
CA ILE A 215 2.07 -8.35 -10.54
C ILE A 215 2.81 -7.23 -9.80
N LYS A 216 4.03 -7.45 -9.27
CA LYS A 216 4.73 -6.39 -8.52
C LYS A 216 5.27 -5.30 -9.42
N LEU A 217 5.66 -5.62 -10.65
CA LEU A 217 5.94 -4.60 -11.65
C LEU A 217 4.69 -3.79 -12.00
N ILE A 218 3.52 -4.45 -12.17
CA ILE A 218 2.26 -3.76 -12.46
C ILE A 218 1.87 -2.82 -11.31
N GLU A 219 1.97 -3.27 -10.06
CA GLU A 219 1.76 -2.44 -8.87
C GLU A 219 2.70 -1.23 -8.84
N GLY A 220 4.00 -1.45 -9.12
CA GLY A 220 5.01 -0.40 -9.21
C GLY A 220 4.72 0.61 -10.32
N LEU A 221 4.23 0.17 -11.48
CA LEU A 221 3.83 1.02 -12.61
C LEU A 221 2.61 1.88 -12.27
N ILE A 222 1.62 1.33 -11.56
CA ILE A 222 0.44 2.07 -11.10
C ILE A 222 0.86 3.18 -10.12
N LEU A 223 1.80 2.89 -9.21
CA LEU A 223 2.37 3.89 -8.32
C LEU A 223 3.12 4.98 -9.09
N ILE A 224 3.94 4.63 -10.08
CA ILE A 224 4.58 5.63 -10.97
C ILE A 224 3.54 6.50 -11.65
N ALA A 225 2.49 5.91 -12.23
CA ALA A 225 1.44 6.66 -12.90
C ALA A 225 0.74 7.64 -11.94
N GLN A 226 0.51 7.23 -10.69
CA GLN A 226 -0.03 8.12 -9.65
C GLN A 226 0.95 9.27 -9.35
N THR A 227 2.24 8.98 -9.14
CA THR A 227 3.26 10.00 -8.85
C THR A 227 3.47 10.95 -10.03
N PHE A 228 3.31 10.49 -11.27
CA PHE A 228 3.39 11.36 -12.45
C PHE A 228 2.33 12.46 -12.42
N GLY A 229 1.08 12.10 -12.07
CA GLY A 229 0.01 13.09 -11.86
C GLY A 229 0.36 14.09 -10.75
N GLU A 230 0.96 13.63 -9.65
CA GLU A 230 1.42 14.50 -8.57
C GLU A 230 2.54 15.45 -9.03
N ILE A 231 3.53 14.95 -9.77
CA ILE A 231 4.66 15.71 -10.30
C ILE A 231 4.17 16.84 -11.20
N VAL A 232 3.27 16.54 -12.14
CA VAL A 232 2.67 17.53 -13.03
C VAL A 232 1.93 18.60 -12.22
N ASN A 233 1.10 18.19 -11.26
CA ASN A 233 0.34 19.12 -10.41
C ASN A 233 1.25 20.01 -9.55
N LEU A 234 2.31 19.44 -8.94
CA LEU A 234 3.28 20.18 -8.14
C LEU A 234 4.06 21.18 -9.00
N PHE A 235 4.41 20.82 -10.23
CA PHE A 235 5.10 21.72 -11.16
C PHE A 235 4.24 22.93 -11.55
N PHE A 236 2.95 22.72 -11.82
CA PHE A 236 2.02 23.79 -12.16
C PHE A 236 1.42 24.53 -10.95
N SER A 237 1.53 23.99 -9.74
CA SER A 237 0.91 24.52 -8.52
C SER A 237 1.18 26.01 -8.30
N GLY A 238 2.42 26.47 -8.48
CA GLY A 238 2.77 27.88 -8.29
C GLY A 238 2.05 28.82 -9.28
N LYS A 239 1.86 28.39 -10.53
CA LYS A 239 1.11 29.15 -11.54
C LYS A 239 -0.39 29.14 -11.23
N ILE A 240 -0.93 28.01 -10.79
CA ILE A 240 -2.34 27.85 -10.41
C ILE A 240 -2.67 28.74 -9.21
N ILE A 241 -1.87 28.67 -8.14
CA ILE A 241 -2.07 29.47 -6.92
C ILE A 241 -1.95 30.97 -7.23
N LYS A 242 -1.00 31.38 -8.08
CA LYS A 242 -0.87 32.79 -8.48
C LYS A 242 -2.09 33.30 -9.27
N LYS A 243 -2.75 32.44 -10.04
CA LYS A 243 -3.90 32.81 -10.88
C LYS A 243 -5.24 32.74 -10.14
N LEU A 244 -5.46 31.70 -9.35
CA LEU A 244 -6.74 31.42 -8.67
C LEU A 244 -6.75 31.92 -7.21
N GLY A 245 -5.59 32.14 -6.60
CA GLY A 245 -5.49 32.38 -5.15
C GLY A 245 -5.65 31.12 -4.31
N TYR A 246 -5.30 31.22 -3.03
CA TYR A 246 -5.24 30.07 -2.12
C TYR A 246 -6.61 29.43 -1.87
N SER A 247 -7.64 30.21 -1.57
CA SER A 247 -8.98 29.69 -1.23
C SER A 247 -9.63 28.93 -2.39
N TYR A 248 -9.59 29.48 -3.60
CA TYR A 248 -10.17 28.82 -4.77
C TYR A 248 -9.38 27.59 -5.21
N THR A 249 -8.05 27.60 -5.06
CA THR A 249 -7.22 26.42 -5.34
C THR A 249 -7.59 25.25 -4.43
N ILE A 250 -7.85 25.53 -3.14
CA ILE A 250 -8.29 24.52 -2.19
C ILE A 250 -9.65 23.94 -2.62
N ILE A 251 -10.64 24.79 -2.95
CA ILE A 251 -11.97 24.35 -3.43
C ILE A 251 -11.87 23.52 -4.71
N PHE A 252 -10.99 23.91 -5.64
CA PHE A 252 -10.74 23.14 -6.85
C PHE A 252 -10.19 21.74 -6.55
N CYS A 253 -9.23 21.62 -5.62
CA CYS A 253 -8.73 20.33 -5.16
C CYS A 253 -9.85 19.45 -4.58
N PHE A 254 -10.79 20.03 -3.83
CA PHE A 254 -11.96 19.31 -3.30
C PHE A 254 -12.81 18.70 -4.42
N ILE A 255 -13.12 19.49 -5.45
CA ILE A 255 -13.92 19.04 -6.59
C ILE A 255 -13.20 17.89 -7.31
N CYS A 256 -11.90 18.02 -7.58
CA CYS A 256 -11.12 16.95 -8.21
C CYS A 256 -11.11 15.67 -7.37
N HIS A 257 -11.01 15.79 -6.05
CA HIS A 257 -11.05 14.61 -5.16
C HIS A 257 -12.42 13.95 -5.21
N ALA A 258 -13.51 14.71 -5.13
CA ALA A 258 -14.87 14.20 -5.23
C ALA A 258 -15.12 13.48 -6.57
N ILE A 259 -14.67 14.06 -7.69
CA ILE A 259 -14.76 13.43 -9.02
C ILE A 259 -13.97 12.11 -9.03
N ARG A 260 -12.74 12.09 -8.52
CA ARG A 260 -11.93 10.88 -8.47
C ARG A 260 -12.64 9.76 -7.71
N TRP A 261 -13.26 10.06 -6.58
CA TRP A 261 -14.01 9.06 -5.81
C TRP A 261 -15.29 8.61 -6.51
N GLY A 262 -16.01 9.54 -7.15
CA GLY A 262 -17.17 9.19 -7.98
C GLY A 262 -16.79 8.22 -9.10
N LEU A 263 -15.65 8.45 -9.76
CA LEU A 263 -15.14 7.57 -10.81
C LEU A 263 -14.72 6.20 -10.26
N ILE A 264 -14.04 6.15 -9.11
CA ILE A 264 -13.66 4.87 -8.47
C ILE A 264 -14.92 4.08 -8.09
N SER A 265 -15.97 4.74 -7.60
CA SER A 265 -17.25 4.09 -7.26
C SER A 265 -17.98 3.50 -8.47
N LEU A 266 -17.68 3.98 -9.69
CA LEU A 266 -18.27 3.49 -10.94
C LEU A 266 -17.47 2.31 -11.53
N ALA A 267 -16.26 2.05 -11.02
CA ALA A 267 -15.45 0.96 -11.52
C ALA A 267 -16.12 -0.39 -11.19
N PRO A 268 -16.25 -1.30 -12.17
CA PRO A 268 -16.85 -2.61 -11.94
C PRO A 268 -15.98 -3.42 -10.97
N MET A 269 -16.65 -4.02 -9.98
CA MET A 269 -16.05 -5.02 -9.10
C MET A 269 -15.90 -6.30 -9.93
N PRO A 270 -14.70 -6.90 -10.03
CA PRO A 270 -14.49 -8.19 -10.66
C PRO A 270 -15.18 -9.32 -9.89
#